data_AF-A0A447S2D2-F1
#
_entry.id   AF-A0A447S2D2-F1
#
_cell.length_a   1.000
_cell.length_b   1.000
_cell.length_c   1.000
_cell.angle_alpha   90.00
_cell.angle_beta   90.00
_cell.angle_gamma   90.00
#
_symmetry.space_group_name_H-M   'P 1'
#
loop_
_entity.id
_entity.type
_entity.pdbx_description
1 polymer ?
#
loop_
_entity_poly.entity_id
_entity_poly.type
_entity_poly.pdbx_seq_one_letter_code
_entity_poly.pdbx_strand_id
1 'polypeptide(L)'
;MASRCWGLRLNASTVWLDAKQTKTAEGATDGKDAIGVANFYAVLGAEYDIKPVEGLTATARVNHSGSQYADAANTKKLDSYTTLDLGLRYRMRLNADQNEMIWRVGVTNVDQREVLVWH
;
A
#
# COMPACT_ATOMS: atom_id res chain seq x y z
N MET A 1 -7.99 -11.27 29.85
CA MET A 1 -8.04 -9.79 29.74
C MET A 1 -6.68 -9.32 29.22
N ALA A 2 -6.56 -9.01 27.92
CA ALA A 2 -5.35 -8.43 27.38
C ALA A 2 -5.43 -6.91 27.56
N SER A 3 -4.52 -6.36 28.36
CA SER A 3 -4.33 -4.94 28.58
C SER A 3 -4.10 -4.21 27.24
N ARG A 4 -5.13 -3.50 26.77
CA ARG A 4 -5.14 -2.60 25.60
C ARG A 4 -4.27 -1.39 25.90
N CYS A 5 -2.98 -1.63 25.98
CA CYS A 5 -2.00 -0.59 26.14
C CYS A 5 -1.95 0.18 24.79
N TRP A 6 -2.39 1.45 24.82
CA TRP A 6 -2.11 2.52 23.84
C TRP A 6 -2.99 2.65 22.58
N GLY A 7 -3.93 1.74 22.29
CA GLY A 7 -4.89 1.93 21.18
C GLY A 7 -4.26 1.98 19.78
N LEU A 8 -3.00 1.55 19.64
CA LEU A 8 -2.25 1.48 18.39
C LEU A 8 -2.36 0.07 17.79
N ARG A 9 -2.57 -0.01 16.48
CA ARG A 9 -2.53 -1.23 15.68
C ARG A 9 -1.56 -1.02 14.53
N LEU A 10 -0.75 -2.02 14.23
CA LEU A 10 0.21 -1.99 13.12
C LEU A 10 0.07 -3.27 12.29
N ASN A 11 0.18 -3.13 10.98
CA ASN A 11 0.22 -4.24 10.03
C ASN A 11 1.30 -3.98 8.98
N ALA A 12 2.04 -5.02 8.58
CA ALA A 12 3.06 -4.90 7.56
C ALA A 12 3.01 -6.11 6.61
N SER A 13 3.36 -5.91 5.35
CA SER A 13 3.43 -6.96 4.35
C SER A 13 4.53 -6.63 3.35
N THR A 14 5.25 -7.63 2.87
CA THR A 14 6.30 -7.43 1.88
C THR A 14 6.39 -8.63 0.94
N VAL A 15 6.82 -8.37 -0.29
CA VAL A 15 7.00 -9.36 -1.34
C VAL A 15 8.31 -9.03 -2.08
N TRP A 16 9.15 -10.04 -2.27
CA TRP A 16 10.28 -10.00 -3.20
C TRP A 16 9.97 -10.91 -4.38
N LEU A 17 10.21 -10.41 -5.59
CA LEU A 17 9.96 -11.12 -6.84
C LEU A 17 11.24 -11.17 -7.67
N ASP A 18 11.55 -12.34 -8.19
CA ASP A 18 12.56 -12.55 -9.23
C ASP A 18 11.87 -13.11 -10.47
N ALA A 19 11.21 -12.22 -11.21
CA ALA A 19 10.44 -12.59 -12.39
C ALA A 19 11.31 -12.49 -13.63
N LYS A 20 11.60 -13.64 -14.26
CA LYS A 20 12.43 -13.73 -15.47
C LYS A 20 11.63 -14.14 -16.69
N GLN A 21 12.00 -13.59 -17.84
CA GLN A 21 11.60 -14.07 -19.15
C GLN A 21 12.34 -15.38 -19.45
N THR A 22 11.62 -16.48 -19.68
CA THR A 22 12.23 -17.82 -19.80
C THR A 22 12.05 -18.47 -21.18
N LYS A 23 11.09 -17.98 -21.99
CA LYS A 23 10.83 -18.45 -23.35
C LYS A 23 10.36 -17.28 -24.21
N THR A 24 11.29 -16.64 -24.90
CA THR A 24 11.04 -15.47 -25.74
C THR A 24 11.24 -15.79 -27.21
N ALA A 25 10.76 -14.93 -28.11
CA ALA A 25 10.91 -15.12 -29.55
C ALA A 25 12.40 -15.23 -29.91
N GLU A 26 12.79 -16.37 -30.47
CA GLU A 26 14.18 -16.70 -30.82
C GLU A 26 15.17 -16.59 -29.64
N GLY A 27 14.67 -16.59 -28.39
CA GLY A 27 15.48 -16.40 -27.18
C GLY A 27 16.05 -14.99 -27.00
N ALA A 28 15.57 -13.99 -27.74
CA ALA A 28 16.17 -12.66 -27.81
C ALA A 28 16.24 -11.92 -26.47
N THR A 29 15.32 -12.22 -25.53
CA THR A 29 15.26 -11.58 -24.20
C THR A 29 15.19 -12.60 -23.06
N ASP A 30 15.62 -13.84 -23.29
CA ASP A 30 15.67 -14.85 -22.23
C ASP A 30 16.63 -14.45 -21.11
N GLY A 31 16.23 -14.69 -19.87
CA GLY A 31 16.96 -14.32 -18.65
C GLY A 31 16.80 -12.84 -18.25
N LYS A 32 16.13 -12.03 -19.05
CA LYS A 32 15.78 -10.63 -18.71
C LYS A 32 14.64 -10.59 -17.69
N ASP A 33 14.56 -9.51 -16.94
CA ASP A 33 13.46 -9.27 -16.00
C ASP A 33 12.15 -9.11 -16.76
N ALA A 34 11.07 -9.63 -16.19
CA ALA A 34 9.72 -9.49 -16.72
C ALA A 34 9.30 -8.01 -16.72
N ILE A 35 8.60 -7.61 -17.78
CA ILE A 35 8.11 -6.23 -17.95
C ILE A 35 7.01 -5.96 -16.93
N GLY A 36 7.03 -4.77 -16.32
CA GLY A 36 5.97 -4.29 -15.42
C GLY A 36 5.92 -4.98 -14.06
N VAL A 37 6.92 -5.82 -13.74
CA VAL A 37 7.02 -6.47 -12.43
C VAL A 37 8.08 -5.76 -11.59
N ALA A 38 7.67 -5.20 -10.46
CA ALA A 38 8.60 -4.67 -9.47
C ALA A 38 9.24 -5.81 -8.68
N ASN A 39 10.57 -5.76 -8.51
CA ASN A 39 11.31 -6.80 -7.78
C ASN A 39 11.05 -6.78 -6.26
N PHE A 40 10.43 -5.71 -5.76
CA PHE A 40 10.13 -5.53 -4.35
C PHE A 40 8.85 -4.73 -4.17
N TYR A 41 8.02 -5.16 -3.22
CA TYR A 41 6.84 -4.43 -2.77
C TYR A 41 6.75 -4.50 -1.24
N ALA A 42 6.38 -3.38 -0.62
CA ALA A 42 6.17 -3.31 0.82
C ALA A 42 4.96 -2.43 1.15
N VAL A 43 4.21 -2.84 2.17
CA VAL A 43 3.08 -2.11 2.74
C VAL A 43 3.26 -2.06 4.25
N LEU A 44 3.14 -0.85 4.81
CA LEU A 44 3.10 -0.63 6.24
C LEU A 44 1.84 0.17 6.57
N GLY A 45 1.00 -0.36 7.44
CA GLY A 45 -0.21 0.27 7.93
C GLY A 45 -0.16 0.50 9.44
N ALA A 46 -0.72 1.62 9.87
CA ALA A 46 -0.88 2.00 11.25
C ALA A 46 -2.29 2.54 11.49
N GLU A 47 -2.92 2.12 12.58
CA GLU A 47 -4.16 2.71 13.07
C GLU A 47 -3.99 3.12 14.54
N TYR A 48 -4.48 4.30 14.89
CA TYR A 48 -4.43 4.83 16.25
C TYR A 48 -5.82 5.28 16.71
N ASP A 49 -6.30 4.72 17.82
CA ASP A 49 -7.54 5.14 18.45
C ASP A 49 -7.31 6.44 19.25
N ILE A 50 -7.99 7.52 18.86
CA ILE A 50 -7.86 8.84 19.46
C ILE A 50 -8.65 8.86 20.77
N LYS A 51 -7.96 8.62 21.89
CA LYS A 51 -8.58 8.45 23.21
C LYS A 51 -9.55 9.58 23.65
N PRO A 52 -9.31 10.87 23.36
CA PRO A 52 -10.25 11.94 23.71
C PRO A 52 -11.60 11.86 22.99
N VAL A 53 -11.71 11.11 21.89
CA VAL A 53 -12.94 11.00 21.10
C VAL A 53 -13.29 9.52 20.89
N GLU A 54 -14.28 9.03 21.64
CA GLU A 54 -14.70 7.63 21.54
C GLU A 54 -15.10 7.27 20.10
N GLY A 55 -14.58 6.15 19.58
CA GLY A 55 -14.91 5.68 18.24
C GLY A 55 -14.13 6.34 17.11
N LEU A 56 -13.29 7.35 17.38
CA LEU A 56 -12.42 7.96 16.38
C LEU A 56 -11.07 7.22 16.27
N THR A 57 -10.69 6.86 15.06
CA THR A 57 -9.43 6.22 14.70
C THR A 57 -8.76 7.01 13.58
N ALA A 58 -7.48 7.34 13.73
CA ALA A 58 -6.64 7.79 12.63
C ALA A 58 -5.92 6.61 11.97
N THR A 59 -5.75 6.66 10.66
CA THR A 59 -5.09 5.62 9.86
C THR A 59 -4.01 6.23 9.00
N ALA A 60 -2.87 5.56 8.90
CA ALA A 60 -1.80 5.88 7.96
C ALA A 60 -1.34 4.60 7.26
N ARG A 61 -1.10 4.66 5.96
CA ARG A 61 -0.60 3.54 5.16
C ARG A 61 0.48 4.03 4.22
N VAL A 62 1.64 3.39 4.28
CA VAL A 62 2.74 3.61 3.35
C VAL A 62 2.81 2.41 2.42
N ASN A 63 2.81 2.65 1.12
CA ASN A 63 3.04 1.63 0.11
C ASN A 63 4.34 1.97 -0.63
N HIS A 64 5.22 1.00 -0.80
CA HIS A 64 6.45 1.14 -1.56
C HIS A 64 6.48 0.10 -2.67
N SER A 65 6.68 0.56 -3.89
CA SER A 65 6.93 -0.28 -5.06
C SER A 65 8.35 -0.03 -5.55
N GLY A 66 9.13 -1.09 -5.66
CA GLY A 66 10.46 -1.06 -6.24
C GLY A 66 10.41 -0.69 -7.73
N SER A 67 11.59 -0.48 -8.31
CA SER A 67 11.71 -0.20 -9.74
C SER A 67 11.27 -1.39 -10.58
N GLN A 68 10.78 -1.12 -11.79
CA GLN A 68 10.36 -2.12 -12.76
C GLN A 68 10.86 -1.75 -14.17
N TYR A 69 10.97 -2.72 -15.06
CA TYR A 69 11.29 -2.44 -16.46
C TYR A 69 10.02 -2.21 -17.28
N ALA A 70 10.07 -1.25 -18.21
CA ALA A 70 8.98 -0.89 -19.10
C ALA A 70 9.12 -1.51 -20.51
N ASP A 71 10.21 -2.22 -20.78
CA ASP A 71 10.48 -2.89 -22.05
C ASP A 71 11.14 -4.28 -21.87
N ALA A 72 10.95 -5.15 -22.87
CA ALA A 72 11.43 -6.54 -22.85
C ALA A 72 12.96 -6.64 -22.79
N ALA A 73 13.66 -5.68 -23.40
CA ALA A 73 15.12 -5.65 -23.44
C ALA A 73 15.76 -5.15 -22.14
N ASN A 74 14.93 -4.68 -21.18
CA ASN A 74 15.35 -4.04 -19.94
C ASN A 74 16.22 -2.80 -20.14
N THR A 75 15.88 -1.96 -21.12
CA THR A 75 16.59 -0.69 -21.41
C THR A 75 15.87 0.53 -20.84
N LYS A 76 14.56 0.43 -20.60
CA LYS A 76 13.70 1.46 -19.99
C LYS A 76 13.28 1.01 -18.60
N LYS A 77 13.74 1.75 -17.59
CA LYS A 77 13.44 1.48 -16.19
C LYS A 77 12.52 2.56 -15.64
N LEU A 78 11.46 2.13 -14.97
CA LEU A 78 10.61 2.98 -14.14
C LEU A 78 11.16 2.94 -12.72
N ASP A 79 11.40 4.12 -12.17
CA ASP A 79 11.94 4.27 -10.83
C ASP A 79 10.96 3.77 -9.77
N SER A 80 11.52 3.38 -8.63
CA SER A 80 10.71 3.03 -7.46
C SER A 80 9.92 4.24 -6.97
N TYR A 81 8.75 4.00 -6.40
CA TYR A 81 7.95 5.04 -5.78
C TYR A 81 7.42 4.58 -4.43
N THR A 82 7.10 5.56 -3.59
CA THR A 82 6.43 5.37 -2.31
C THR A 82 5.21 6.26 -2.31
N THR A 83 4.07 5.79 -1.81
CA THR A 83 2.89 6.62 -1.57
C THR A 83 2.51 6.58 -0.10
N LEU A 84 1.98 7.70 0.39
CA LEU A 84 1.38 7.80 1.72
C LEU A 84 -0.12 8.06 1.62
N ASP A 85 -0.92 7.18 2.23
CA ASP A 85 -2.35 7.34 2.39
C ASP A 85 -2.67 7.66 3.85
N LEU A 86 -3.51 8.67 4.08
CA LEU A 86 -3.96 9.08 5.41
C LEU A 86 -5.48 9.01 5.49
N GLY A 87 -6.01 8.72 6.67
CA GLY A 87 -7.46 8.65 6.86
C GLY A 87 -7.92 8.76 8.30
N LEU A 88 -9.22 8.97 8.44
CA LEU A 88 -9.96 9.00 9.69
C LEU A 88 -11.17 8.08 9.56
N ARG A 89 -11.43 7.32 10.62
CA ARG A 89 -12.62 6.49 10.78
C ARG A 89 -13.32 6.87 12.07
N TYR A 90 -14.61 7.20 12.00
CA TYR A 90 -15.41 7.51 13.19
C TYR A 90 -16.60 6.57 13.28
N ARG A 91 -16.68 5.82 14.39
CA ARG A 91 -17.82 4.96 14.71
C ARG A 91 -18.77 5.73 15.61
N MET A 92 -19.96 6.00 15.10
CA MET A 92 -21.03 6.69 15.80
C MET A 92 -22.16 5.71 16.13
N ARG A 93 -22.55 5.63 17.40
CA ARG A 93 -23.74 4.88 17.81
C ARG A 93 -24.96 5.77 17.61
N LEU A 94 -25.95 5.32 16.83
CA LEU A 94 -27.14 6.11 16.52
C LEU A 94 -28.22 5.98 17.60
N ASN A 95 -28.35 4.78 18.18
CA ASN A 95 -29.29 4.44 19.26
C ASN A 95 -28.51 3.71 20.37
N ALA A 96 -29.19 3.33 21.45
CA ALA A 96 -28.65 2.55 22.57
C ALA A 96 -28.26 1.10 22.16
N ASP A 97 -27.27 0.98 21.27
CA ASP A 97 -26.53 -0.22 20.84
C ASP A 97 -27.14 -1.11 19.73
N GLN A 98 -28.21 -0.68 19.03
CA GLN A 98 -28.74 -1.47 17.91
C GLN A 98 -28.25 -1.06 16.51
N ASN A 99 -27.85 0.21 16.34
CA ASN A 99 -27.46 0.75 15.04
C ASN A 99 -26.14 1.52 15.16
N GLU A 100 -25.13 1.11 14.40
CA GLU A 100 -23.84 1.79 14.29
C GLU A 100 -23.67 2.39 12.88
N MET A 101 -23.22 3.63 12.81
CA MET A 101 -22.81 4.30 11.57
C MET A 101 -21.29 4.50 11.59
N ILE A 102 -20.61 4.16 10.49
CA ILE A 102 -19.17 4.34 10.37
C ILE A 102 -18.88 5.34 9.27
N TRP A 103 -18.30 6.47 9.65
CA TRP A 103 -17.76 7.46 8.73
C TRP A 103 -16.32 7.11 8.40
N ARG A 104 -15.96 7.20 7.11
CA ARG A 104 -14.58 7.05 6.65
C ARG A 104 -14.24 8.20 5.72
N VAL A 105 -13.15 8.88 6.04
CA VAL A 105 -12.60 9.96 5.22
C VAL A 105 -11.13 9.62 5.00
N GLY A 106 -10.66 9.75 3.77
CA GLY A 106 -9.27 9.44 3.44
C GLY A 106 -8.76 10.29 2.28
N VAL A 107 -7.46 10.49 2.28
CA VAL A 107 -6.70 11.09 1.18
C VAL A 107 -5.60 10.11 0.82
N THR A 108 -5.54 9.74 -0.44
CA THR A 108 -4.53 8.83 -0.98
C THR A 108 -3.42 9.60 -1.66
N ASN A 109 -2.19 9.07 -1.63
CA ASN A 109 -1.03 9.69 -2.28
C ASN A 109 -0.83 11.17 -1.87
N VAL A 110 -0.81 11.41 -0.56
CA VAL A 110 -0.70 12.75 0.04
C VAL A 110 0.63 13.42 -0.31
N ASP A 111 1.66 12.63 -0.62
CA ASP A 111 2.99 13.11 -1.00
C ASP A 111 3.09 13.58 -2.47
N GLN A 112 1.96 13.68 -3.18
CA GLN A 112 1.84 14.25 -4.53
C GLN A 112 2.84 13.69 -5.56
N ARG A 113 3.13 12.39 -5.51
CA ARG A 113 3.96 11.77 -6.54
C ARG A 113 3.14 11.44 -7.77
N GLU A 114 3.59 11.90 -8.94
CA GLU A 114 3.12 11.38 -10.23
C GLU A 114 3.60 9.93 -10.36
N VAL A 115 2.67 8.99 -10.19
CA VAL A 115 2.93 7.57 -10.44
C VAL A 115 2.57 7.28 -11.89
N LEU A 116 3.57 7.09 -12.74
CA LEU A 116 3.37 6.67 -14.12
C LEU A 116 3.03 5.18 -14.16
N VAL A 117 1.73 4.88 -14.22
CA VAL A 117 1.22 3.53 -14.50
C VAL A 117 0.78 3.48 -15.96
N TRP A 118 1.52 2.76 -16.79
CA TRP A 118 1.15 2.53 -18.20
C TRP A 118 0.21 1.33 -18.28
N HIS A 119 -0.95 1.52 -18.94
CA HIS A 119 -1.86 0.45 -19.36
C HIS A 119 -1.48 -0.03 -20.77
#